data_AF-A0A9P4VN32-F1
#
_entry.id   AF-A0A9P4VN32-F1
#
_cell.length_a   1.000
_cell.length_b   1.000
_cell.length_c   1.000
_cell.angle_alpha   90.00
_cell.angle_beta   90.00
_cell.angle_gamma   90.00
#
_symmetry.space_group_name_H-M   'P 1'
#
loop_
_entity.id
_entity.type
_entity.pdbx_description
1 polymer ?
#
loop_
_entity_poly.entity_id
_entity_poly.type
_entity_poly.pdbx_seq_one_letter_code
_entity_poly.pdbx_strand_id
1 'polypeptide(L)'
;FHALPSLFLALDLLFFSPPYTISALPAMLLSLVIALGYWVWIDVCYAHNGFYPYPIFEVLSPPWRAVLFGGSAVTMTLSTLTLRWLYGVVNG
;
A
#
# COMPACT_ATOMS: atom_id res chain seq x y z
N PHE A 1 15.54 -6.35 -2.88
CA PHE A 1 14.88 -7.44 -3.63
C PHE A 1 13.45 -7.10 -4.11
N HIS A 2 13.07 -5.81 -4.26
CA HIS A 2 11.69 -5.43 -4.63
C HIS A 2 11.54 -4.83 -6.04
N ALA A 3 12.63 -4.33 -6.63
CA ALA A 3 12.58 -3.62 -7.90
C ALA A 3 12.13 -4.49 -9.09
N LEU A 4 12.70 -5.70 -9.24
CA LEU A 4 12.32 -6.61 -10.33
C LEU A 4 10.85 -7.06 -10.25
N PRO A 5 10.34 -7.54 -9.09
CA PRO A 5 8.91 -7.84 -8.95
C PRO A 5 8.00 -6.65 -9.28
N SER A 6 8.34 -5.44 -8.80
CA SER A 6 7.55 -4.24 -9.09
C SER A 6 7.57 -3.85 -10.57
N LEU A 7 8.72 -3.98 -11.24
CA LEU A 7 8.84 -3.72 -12.67
C LEU A 7 7.99 -4.72 -13.48
N PHE A 8 8.09 -6.01 -13.18
CA PHE A 8 7.30 -7.03 -13.88
C PHE A 8 5.81 -6.86 -13.65
N LEU A 9 5.39 -6.50 -12.43
CA LEU A 9 3.99 -6.18 -12.16
C LEU A 9 3.52 -4.95 -12.94
N ALA A 10 4.34 -3.90 -13.05
CA ALA A 10 4.00 -2.72 -13.84
C ALA A 10 3.88 -3.06 -15.34
N LEU A 11 4.78 -3.88 -15.89
CA LEU A 11 4.69 -4.35 -17.28
C LEU A 11 3.43 -5.19 -17.51
N ASP A 12 3.10 -6.09 -16.59
CA ASP A 12 1.86 -6.87 -16.64
C ASP A 12 0.63 -5.97 -16.68
N LEU A 13 0.54 -5.03 -15.74
CA LEU A 13 -0.57 -4.09 -15.63
C LEU A 13 -0.74 -3.21 -16.87
N LEU A 14 0.36 -2.82 -17.53
CA LEU A 14 0.32 -1.93 -18.69
C LEU A 14 0.05 -2.65 -20.00
N PHE A 15 0.52 -3.89 -20.20
CA PHE A 15 0.52 -4.54 -21.51
C PHE A 15 -0.31 -5.82 -21.59
N PHE A 16 -0.53 -6.51 -20.47
CA PHE A 16 -1.06 -7.88 -20.47
C PHE A 16 -2.36 -8.03 -19.67
N SER A 17 -2.57 -7.19 -18.65
CA SER A 17 -3.77 -7.18 -17.82
C SER A 17 -4.92 -6.36 -18.44
N PRO A 18 -6.19 -6.71 -18.16
CA PRO A 18 -7.33 -5.90 -18.58
C PRO A 18 -7.38 -4.54 -17.86
N PRO A 19 -8.16 -3.57 -18.38
CA PRO A 19 -8.27 -2.25 -17.77
C PRO A 19 -8.75 -2.30 -16.32
N TYR A 20 -8.27 -1.34 -15.51
CA TYR A 20 -8.71 -1.17 -14.13
C TYR A 20 -10.24 -1.01 -14.03
N THR A 21 -10.89 -1.98 -13.37
CA THR A 21 -12.35 -2.01 -13.17
C THR A 21 -12.80 -1.21 -11.94
N ILE A 22 -11.89 -0.95 -11.00
CA ILE A 22 -12.17 -0.20 -9.77
C ILE A 22 -11.81 1.28 -9.99
N SER A 23 -12.72 2.20 -9.62
CA SER A 23 -12.43 3.63 -9.67
C SER A 23 -11.43 4.05 -8.57
N ALA A 24 -10.76 5.19 -8.75
CA ALA A 24 -9.66 5.60 -7.87
C ALA A 24 -10.07 5.70 -6.39
N LEU A 25 -11.25 6.27 -6.12
CA LEU A 25 -11.73 6.47 -4.75
C LEU A 25 -11.99 5.14 -4.00
N PRO A 26 -12.76 4.17 -4.53
CA PRO A 26 -12.89 2.84 -3.93
C PRO A 26 -11.55 2.12 -3.73
N ALA A 27 -10.61 2.24 -4.68
CA ALA A 27 -9.28 1.64 -4.53
C ALA A 27 -8.49 2.26 -3.36
N MET A 28 -8.58 3.59 -3.17
CA MET A 28 -7.98 4.30 -2.05
C MET A 28 -8.65 3.95 -0.71
N LEU A 29 -9.98 3.81 -0.68
CA LEU A 29 -10.71 3.42 0.52
C LEU A 29 -10.36 1.99 0.94
N LEU A 30 -10.31 1.05 0.00
CA LEU A 30 -9.89 -0.32 0.25
C LEU A 30 -8.48 -0.37 0.84
N SER A 31 -7.57 0.38 0.22
CA SER A 31 -6.20 0.57 0.67
C SER A 31 -6.11 1.08 2.12
N LEU A 32 -6.91 2.10 2.45
CA LEU A 32 -6.96 2.68 3.79
C LEU A 32 -7.47 1.67 4.82
N VAL A 33 -8.55 0.95 4.50
CA VAL A 33 -9.12 -0.08 5.38
C VAL A 33 -8.09 -1.17 5.68
N ILE A 34 -7.36 -1.63 4.66
CA ILE A 34 -6.30 -2.63 4.83
C ILE A 34 -5.17 -2.09 5.72
N ALA A 35 -4.72 -0.86 5.50
CA ALA A 35 -3.66 -0.24 6.30
C ALA A 35 -4.05 -0.10 7.78
N LEU A 36 -5.26 0.39 8.05
CA LEU A 36 -5.77 0.55 9.42
C LEU A 36 -6.01 -0.81 10.09
N GLY A 37 -6.57 -1.78 9.36
CA GLY A 37 -6.76 -3.14 9.86
C GLY A 37 -5.42 -3.81 10.22
N TYR A 38 -4.40 -3.60 9.39
CA TYR A 38 -3.06 -4.10 9.66
C TYR A 38 -2.41 -3.44 10.87
N TRP A 39 -2.59 -2.13 11.06
CA TRP A 39 -2.16 -1.47 12.29
C TRP A 39 -2.83 -2.10 13.51
N VAL A 40 -4.17 -2.18 13.53
CA VAL A 40 -4.92 -2.77 14.65
C VAL A 40 -4.40 -4.17 14.96
N TRP A 41 -4.16 -4.99 13.93
CA TRP A 41 -3.59 -6.32 14.08
C TRP A 41 -2.21 -6.31 14.74
N ILE A 42 -1.32 -5.38 14.39
CA ILE A 42 -0.01 -5.22 15.03
C ILE A 42 -0.14 -4.94 16.53
N ASP A 43 -1.05 -4.03 16.92
CA ASP A 43 -1.24 -3.68 18.33
C ASP A 43 -1.83 -4.87 19.12
N VAL A 44 -2.72 -5.66 18.51
CA VAL A 44 -3.21 -6.92 19.08
C VAL A 44 -2.07 -7.92 19.25
N CYS A 45 -1.21 -8.10 18.24
CA CYS A 45 -0.04 -8.97 18.36
C CYS A 45 0.89 -8.55 19.49
N TYR A 46 1.16 -7.24 19.66
CA TYR A 46 1.97 -6.75 20.76
C TYR A 46 1.33 -7.05 22.12
N ALA A 47 0.01 -6.83 22.26
CA ALA A 47 -0.71 -7.12 23.49
C ALA A 47 -0.65 -8.60 23.90
N HIS A 48 -0.59 -9.52 22.94
CA HIS A 48 -0.49 -10.96 23.21
C HIS A 48 0.95 -11.48 23.34
N ASN A 49 1.89 -10.94 22.56
CA ASN A 49 3.24 -11.49 22.44
C ASN A 49 4.28 -10.74 23.29
N GLY A 50 4.00 -9.48 23.63
CA GLY A 50 4.94 -8.58 24.31
C GLY A 50 6.05 -8.02 23.41
N PHE A 51 5.97 -8.24 22.09
CA PHE A 51 6.90 -7.67 21.10
C PHE A 51 6.19 -7.40 19.77
N TYR A 52 6.63 -6.37 19.04
CA TYR A 52 6.12 -6.11 17.70
C TYR A 52 6.68 -7.09 16.64
N PRO A 53 5.91 -7.43 15.59
CA PRO A 53 6.39 -8.27 14.49
C PRO A 53 7.59 -7.66 13.73
N TYR A 54 7.74 -6.33 13.76
CA TYR A 54 8.86 -5.61 13.16
C TYR A 54 9.48 -4.65 14.19
N PRO A 55 10.81 -4.67 14.38
CA PRO A 55 11.48 -3.83 15.37
C PRO A 55 11.24 -2.32 15.21
N ILE A 56 10.96 -1.85 13.99
CA ILE A 56 10.68 -0.43 13.74
C ILE A 56 9.50 0.09 14.58
N PHE A 57 8.53 -0.76 14.90
CA PHE A 57 7.39 -0.36 15.72
C PHE A 57 7.77 -0.16 17.20
N GLU A 58 8.79 -0.85 17.71
CA GLU A 58 9.33 -0.57 19.07
C GLU A 58 10.00 0.81 19.13
N VAL A 59 10.65 1.22 18.04
CA VAL A 59 11.40 2.49 17.98
C VAL A 59 10.49 3.69 17.74
N LEU A 60 9.38 3.51 17.01
CA LEU A 60 8.47 4.60 16.68
C LEU A 60 7.38 4.78 17.75
N SER A 61 7.24 6.00 18.25
CA SER A 61 6.09 6.39 19.07
C SER A 61 4.79 6.41 18.25
N PRO A 62 3.60 6.35 18.88
CA PRO A 62 2.32 6.27 18.15
C PRO A 62 2.11 7.37 17.08
N PRO A 63 2.46 8.66 17.32
CA PRO A 63 2.39 9.67 16.26
C PRO A 63 3.28 9.36 15.05
N TRP A 64 4.48 8.81 15.27
CA TRP A 64 5.38 8.43 14.19
C TRP A 64 4.92 7.17 13.45
N ARG A 65 4.24 6.25 14.13
CA ARG A 65 3.54 5.15 13.46
C ARG A 65 2.41 5.68 12.57
N ALA A 66 1.69 6.71 13.01
CA ALA A 66 0.70 7.39 12.18
C ALA A 66 1.31 7.97 10.90
N VAL A 67 2.47 8.61 11.02
CA VAL A 67 3.23 9.09 9.86
C VAL A 67 3.68 7.95 8.95
N LEU A 68 4.16 6.84 9.50
CA LEU A 68 4.57 5.67 8.71
C LEU A 68 3.40 5.07 7.91
N PHE A 69 2.26 4.85 8.57
CA PHE A 69 1.06 4.32 7.91
C PHE A 69 0.44 5.32 6.93
N GLY A 70 0.38 6.59 7.30
CA GLY A 70 -0.11 7.67 6.44
C GLY A 70 0.76 7.84 5.20
N GLY A 71 2.09 7.83 5.34
CA GLY A 71 3.03 7.89 4.23
C GLY A 71 2.94 6.69 3.30
N SER A 72 2.68 5.50 3.85
CA SER A 72 2.42 4.29 3.05
C SER A 72 1.12 4.43 2.23
N ALA A 73 0.05 4.95 2.84
CA ALA A 73 -1.22 5.20 2.15
C ALA A 73 -1.08 6.24 1.02
N VAL A 74 -0.30 7.31 1.25
CA VAL A 74 0.02 8.30 0.21
C VAL A 74 0.82 7.66 -0.92
N THR A 75 1.87 6.88 -0.62
CA THR A 75 2.72 6.22 -1.62
C THR A 75 1.89 5.29 -2.51
N MET A 76 1.00 4.49 -1.91
CA MET A 76 0.12 3.59 -2.65
C MET A 76 -0.91 4.36 -3.50
N THR A 77 -1.47 5.45 -2.97
CA THR A 77 -2.38 6.33 -3.72
C THR A 77 -1.69 6.90 -4.96
N LEU A 78 -0.50 7.50 -4.79
CA LEU A 78 0.26 8.07 -5.90
C LEU A 78 0.62 7.01 -6.94
N SER A 79 1.08 5.84 -6.50
CA SER A 79 1.41 4.72 -7.40
C SER A 79 0.19 4.27 -8.22
N THR A 80 -0.99 4.20 -7.59
CA THR A 80 -2.24 3.81 -8.25
C THR A 80 -2.67 4.85 -9.29
N LEU A 81 -2.61 6.14 -8.95
CA LEU A 81 -2.95 7.22 -9.87
C LEU A 81 -1.99 7.26 -11.07
N THR A 82 -0.68 7.11 -10.81
CA THR A 82 0.34 7.07 -11.86
C THR A 82 0.16 5.87 -12.79
N LEU A 83 -0.05 4.66 -12.26
CA LEU A 83 -0.26 3.47 -13.08
C LEU A 83 -1.52 3.58 -13.94
N ARG A 84 -2.61 4.10 -13.38
CA ARG A 84 -3.85 4.32 -14.12
C ARG A 84 -3.68 5.35 -15.23
N TRP A 85 -2.94 6.44 -14.96
CA TRP A 85 -2.61 7.43 -15.97
C TRP A 85 -1.74 6.83 -17.09
N LEU A 86 -0.67 6.11 -16.73
CA LEU A 86 0.21 5.43 -17.69
C LEU A 86 -0.56 4.43 -18.54
N TYR A 87 -1.47 3.65 -17.95
CA TYR A 87 -2.32 2.71 -18.69
C TYR A 87 -3.13 3.43 -19.77
N GLY A 88 -3.75 4.57 -19.43
CA GLY A 88 -4.51 5.38 -20.38
C GLY A 88 -3.65 6.00 -21.49
N VAL A 89 -2.38 6.33 -21.21
CA VAL A 89 -1.43 6.82 -22.22
C VAL A 89 -0.93 5.70 -23.15
N VAL A 90 -0.75 4.49 -22.62
CA VAL A 90 -0.19 3.34 -23.37
C VAL A 90 -1.25 2.60 -24.20
N ASN A 91 -2.50 2.50 -23.71
CA ASN A 91 -3.55 1.67 -24.30
C ASN A 91 -4.74 2.47 -24.88
N GLY A 92 -4.71 3.81 -24.81
CA GLY A 92 -5.80 4.71 -25.19
C GLY A 92 -5.46 5.60 -26.37
#